data_AF-A0AAW3P993-F1
#
_entry.id   AF-A0AAW3P993-F1
#
_cell.length_a   1.000
_cell.length_b   1.000
_cell.length_c   1.000
_cell.angle_alpha   90.00
_cell.angle_beta   90.00
_cell.angle_gamma   90.00
#
_symmetry.space_group_name_H-M   'P 1'
#
loop_
_entity.id
_entity.type
_entity.pdbx_description
1 polymer ?
#
loop_
_entity_poly.entity_id
_entity_poly.type
_entity_poly.pdbx_seq_one_letter_code
_entity_poly.pdbx_strand_id
1 'polypeptide(L)'
;MFMAFTARGATVQMVNFGRYKNDAHRLVGDRDGVQIWWPRVKAFLAQVGMPTAVEYQVSEPQVSQPSCYASLDTVSAVPYIDASGRAAYRDFLKQYSSRAFAVSNSGAWSWAEGGDDPMSVALAGCQRESHQACRLYAVDNAVVWHDDSTQTASR
;
A
#
# COMPACT_ATOMS: atom_id res chain seq x y z
N MET A 1 18.17 16.11 18.77
CA MET A 1 16.79 16.23 19.27
C MET A 1 16.65 15.67 20.69
N PHE A 2 16.85 14.38 20.94
CA PHE A 2 16.74 13.75 22.28
C PHE A 2 17.49 14.49 23.39
N MET A 3 18.81 14.71 23.24
CA MET A 3 19.62 15.37 24.27
C MET A 3 19.12 16.79 24.62
N ALA A 4 18.56 17.51 23.65
CA ALA A 4 18.03 18.86 23.87
C ALA A 4 16.76 18.84 24.74
N PHE A 5 15.88 17.85 24.55
CA PHE A 5 14.69 17.68 25.39
C PHE A 5 15.06 17.23 26.80
N THR A 6 15.99 16.27 26.93
CA THR A 6 16.48 15.81 28.25
C THR A 6 17.16 16.94 29.02
N ALA A 7 17.99 17.76 28.36
CA ALA A 7 18.69 18.89 28.99
C ALA A 7 17.74 19.98 29.52
N ARG A 8 16.48 20.00 29.07
CA ARG A 8 15.43 20.92 29.53
C ARG A 8 14.48 20.28 30.54
N GLY A 9 14.82 19.10 31.08
CA GLY A 9 14.06 18.43 32.14
C GLY A 9 12.84 17.63 31.68
N ALA A 10 12.68 17.42 30.37
CA ALA A 10 11.60 16.57 29.87
C ALA A 10 11.87 15.08 30.19
N THR A 11 10.81 14.33 30.48
CA THR A 11 10.88 12.86 30.52
C THR A 11 10.80 12.34 29.09
N VAL A 12 11.90 11.81 28.56
CA VAL A 12 12.02 11.40 27.16
C VAL A 12 12.48 9.96 27.07
N GLN A 13 11.94 9.23 26.11
CA GLN A 13 12.46 7.93 25.71
C GLN A 13 12.78 7.92 24.22
N MET A 14 13.98 7.44 23.89
CA MET A 14 14.34 7.11 22.51
C MET A 14 14.05 5.63 22.27
N VAL A 15 13.34 5.34 21.18
CA VAL A 15 13.03 3.97 20.75
C VAL A 15 13.63 3.79 19.37
N ASN A 16 14.62 2.90 19.27
CA ASN A 16 15.23 2.53 18.00
C ASN A 16 14.57 1.26 17.48
N PHE A 17 13.76 1.39 16.42
CA PHE A 17 13.08 0.27 15.79
C PHE A 17 13.99 -0.56 14.85
N GLY A 18 15.23 -0.14 14.66
CA GLY A 18 16.20 -0.84 13.82
C GLY A 18 15.87 -0.72 12.34
N ARG A 19 16.03 -1.82 11.61
CA ARG A 19 15.78 -1.88 10.16
C ARG A 19 14.28 -2.07 9.91
N TYR A 20 13.73 -1.25 9.02
CA TYR A 20 12.39 -1.46 8.47
C TYR A 20 12.50 -1.48 6.96
N LYS A 21 12.10 -2.60 6.34
CA LYS A 21 12.20 -2.81 4.90
C LYS A 21 13.61 -2.43 4.40
N ASN A 22 13.69 -1.63 3.35
CA ASN A 22 14.91 -1.03 2.80
C ASN A 22 15.18 0.39 3.28
N ASP A 23 14.22 1.07 3.93
CA ASP A 23 14.37 2.43 4.46
C ASP A 23 13.49 2.65 5.70
N ALA A 24 14.13 2.92 6.84
CA ALA A 24 13.42 3.11 8.10
C ALA A 24 12.65 4.44 8.19
N HIS A 25 12.91 5.42 7.31
CA HIS A 25 12.12 6.66 7.28
C HIS A 25 10.66 6.40 6.88
N ARG A 26 10.41 5.30 6.18
CA ARG A 26 9.08 4.89 5.76
C ARG A 26 8.22 4.36 6.91
N LEU A 27 8.80 3.99 8.04
CA LEU A 27 8.11 3.31 9.14
C LEU A 27 6.85 4.04 9.62
N VAL A 28 6.88 5.37 9.69
CA VAL A 28 5.73 6.16 10.18
C VAL A 28 4.69 6.39 9.08
N GLY A 29 5.13 6.46 7.81
CA GLY A 29 4.26 6.76 6.67
C GLY A 29 3.65 5.54 5.98
N ASP A 30 4.27 4.36 6.10
CA ASP A 30 3.74 3.11 5.57
C ASP A 30 2.62 2.58 6.47
N ARG A 31 1.51 2.14 5.88
CA ARG A 31 0.39 1.50 6.59
C ARG A 31 0.83 0.29 7.43
N ASP A 32 1.71 -0.55 6.89
CA ASP A 32 2.26 -1.72 7.62
C ASP A 32 3.09 -1.30 8.85
N GLY A 33 3.68 -0.11 8.81
CA GLY A 33 4.53 0.41 9.88
C GLY A 33 3.74 0.80 11.13
N VAL A 34 2.45 1.12 10.99
CA VAL A 34 1.55 1.46 12.12
C VAL A 34 1.58 0.38 13.19
N GLN A 35 1.52 -0.90 12.81
CA GLN A 35 1.53 -2.03 13.76
C GLN A 35 2.84 -2.12 14.56
N ILE A 36 3.93 -1.50 14.08
CA ILE A 36 5.24 -1.51 14.73
C ILE A 36 5.37 -0.33 15.69
N TRP A 37 5.12 0.90 15.23
CA TRP A 37 5.37 2.10 16.04
C TRP A 37 4.21 2.48 16.96
N TRP A 38 2.95 2.23 16.54
CA TRP A 38 1.76 2.66 17.28
C TRP A 38 1.67 2.08 18.70
N PRO A 39 1.95 0.79 18.97
CA PRO A 39 1.85 0.25 20.32
C PRO A 39 2.70 1.02 21.35
N ARG A 40 3.89 1.48 20.94
CA ARG A 40 4.77 2.24 21.83
C ARG A 40 4.26 3.67 22.06
N VAL A 41 3.77 4.31 21.01
CA VAL A 41 3.20 5.67 21.10
C VAL A 41 1.90 5.65 21.91
N LYS A 42 1.02 4.67 21.67
CA LYS A 42 -0.20 4.46 22.45
C LYS A 42 0.08 4.31 23.93
N ALA A 43 1.07 3.49 24.31
CA ALA A 43 1.46 3.32 25.70
C ALA A 43 1.95 4.63 26.34
N PHE A 44 2.76 5.40 25.62
CA PHE A 44 3.22 6.72 26.08
C PHE A 44 2.06 7.70 26.26
N LEU A 45 1.17 7.82 25.26
CA LEU A 45 0.01 8.70 25.32
C LEU A 45 -0.90 8.35 26.51
N ALA A 46 -1.20 7.06 26.71
CA ALA A 46 -1.98 6.60 27.86
C ALA A 46 -1.32 6.94 29.20
N GLN A 47 0.02 6.78 29.30
CA GLN A 47 0.77 7.10 30.51
C GLN A 47 0.67 8.58 30.90
N VAL A 48 0.59 9.49 29.93
CA VAL A 48 0.48 10.94 30.18
C VAL A 48 -0.98 11.43 30.20
N GLY A 49 -1.96 10.53 30.24
CA GLY A 49 -3.38 10.87 30.32
C GLY A 49 -3.98 11.39 29.02
N MET A 50 -3.32 11.17 27.87
CA MET A 50 -3.87 11.51 26.56
C MET A 50 -4.84 10.42 26.08
N PRO A 51 -5.92 10.79 25.36
CA PRO A 51 -6.90 9.83 24.87
C PRO A 51 -6.27 8.89 23.83
N THR A 52 -6.54 7.60 23.97
CA THR A 52 -6.09 6.54 23.04
C THR A 52 -7.19 5.54 22.68
N ALA A 53 -8.41 5.80 23.15
CA ALA A 53 -9.59 5.04 22.75
C ALA A 53 -9.93 5.36 21.29
N VAL A 54 -10.45 4.35 20.58
CA VAL A 54 -10.99 4.56 19.23
C VAL A 54 -12.36 5.21 19.39
N GLU A 55 -12.44 6.50 19.07
CA GLU A 55 -13.71 7.24 19.08
C GLU A 55 -14.48 7.03 17.77
N TYR A 56 -13.75 6.95 16.65
CA TYR A 56 -14.32 6.79 15.32
C TYR A 56 -13.44 5.89 14.47
N GLN A 57 -14.01 4.81 13.94
CA GLN A 57 -13.34 3.97 12.96
C GLN A 57 -13.65 4.50 11.56
N VAL A 58 -12.67 5.13 10.92
CA VAL A 58 -12.77 5.48 9.50
C VAL A 58 -12.81 4.19 8.70
N SER A 59 -13.69 4.13 7.69
CA SER A 59 -13.72 3.01 6.76
C SER A 59 -12.37 2.90 6.06
N GLU A 60 -11.74 1.73 6.14
CA GLU A 60 -10.51 1.47 5.39
C GLU A 60 -10.81 1.48 3.88
N PRO A 61 -9.86 1.90 3.03
CA PRO A 61 -9.99 1.73 1.59
C PRO A 61 -10.35 0.27 1.29
N GLN A 62 -11.49 0.07 0.63
CA GLN A 62 -12.00 -1.26 0.34
C GLN A 62 -11.07 -1.92 -0.68
N VAL A 63 -10.19 -2.80 -0.20
CA VAL A 63 -9.38 -3.64 -1.08
C VAL A 63 -10.33 -4.58 -1.80
N SER A 64 -10.32 -4.53 -3.14
CA SER A 64 -11.08 -5.47 -3.96
C SER A 64 -10.72 -6.90 -3.55
N GLN A 65 -11.72 -7.76 -3.42
CA GLN A 65 -11.50 -9.15 -3.06
C GLN A 65 -10.61 -9.83 -4.11
N PRO A 66 -9.76 -10.79 -3.71
CA PRO A 66 -9.04 -11.61 -4.65
C PRO A 66 -10.00 -12.19 -5.70
N SER A 67 -9.69 -11.92 -6.96
CA SER A 67 -10.32 -12.58 -8.09
C SER A 67 -9.72 -13.96 -8.29
N CYS A 68 -10.50 -14.89 -8.84
CA CYS A 68 -9.97 -16.17 -9.35
C CYS A 68 -9.37 -16.05 -10.76
N TYR A 69 -9.01 -14.84 -11.21
CA TYR A 69 -8.57 -14.59 -12.57
C TYR A 69 -7.22 -15.24 -12.88
N ALA A 70 -6.22 -15.06 -12.01
CA ALA A 70 -4.90 -15.66 -12.18
C ALA A 70 -4.12 -15.70 -10.85
N SER A 71 -3.07 -16.52 -10.79
CA SER A 71 -2.07 -16.42 -9.71
C SER A 71 -1.26 -15.13 -9.88
N LEU A 72 -0.86 -14.51 -8.76
CA LEU A 72 -0.12 -13.25 -8.73
C LEU A 72 1.19 -13.32 -9.52
N ASP A 73 1.90 -14.44 -9.46
CA ASP A 73 3.17 -14.66 -10.14
C ASP A 73 3.02 -14.93 -11.67
N THR A 74 1.79 -15.04 -12.18
CA THR A 74 1.54 -15.28 -13.61
C THR A 74 1.68 -13.99 -14.41
N VAL A 75 2.93 -13.59 -14.66
CA VAL A 75 3.27 -12.34 -15.37
C VAL A 75 2.58 -12.23 -16.74
N SER A 76 2.36 -13.34 -17.45
CA SER A 76 1.68 -13.37 -18.74
C SER A 76 0.18 -13.08 -18.68
N ALA A 77 -0.45 -13.18 -17.50
CA ALA A 77 -1.89 -12.98 -17.33
C ALA A 77 -2.29 -11.50 -17.21
N VAL A 78 -1.35 -10.60 -16.93
CA VAL A 78 -1.65 -9.17 -16.82
C VAL A 78 -2.16 -8.65 -18.17
N PRO A 79 -3.35 -8.05 -18.27
CA PRO A 79 -3.92 -7.70 -19.56
C PRO A 79 -3.28 -6.42 -20.12
N TYR A 80 -3.35 -6.26 -21.45
CA TYR A 80 -3.01 -5.06 -22.23
C TYR A 80 -1.55 -4.58 -22.24
N ILE A 81 -0.74 -4.97 -21.27
CA ILE A 81 0.63 -4.48 -21.14
C ILE A 81 1.59 -5.16 -22.14
N ASP A 82 2.59 -4.39 -22.58
CA ASP A 82 3.65 -4.85 -23.46
C ASP A 82 4.84 -5.48 -22.69
N ALA A 83 5.97 -5.70 -23.37
CA ALA A 83 7.18 -6.24 -22.75
C ALA A 83 7.74 -5.37 -21.63
N SER A 84 7.62 -4.04 -21.74
CA SER A 84 8.09 -3.09 -20.72
C SER A 84 7.21 -3.17 -19.47
N GLY A 85 5.88 -3.23 -19.65
CA GLY A 85 4.96 -3.43 -18.54
C GLY A 85 5.13 -4.78 -17.87
N ARG A 86 5.39 -5.85 -18.65
CA ARG A 86 5.73 -7.17 -18.10
C ARG A 86 7.01 -7.13 -17.25
N ALA A 87 7.99 -6.32 -17.64
CA ALA A 87 9.20 -6.09 -16.85
C ALA A 87 8.90 -5.34 -15.56
N ALA A 88 8.12 -4.26 -15.64
CA ALA A 88 7.68 -3.53 -14.46
C ALA A 88 6.84 -4.38 -13.50
N TYR A 89 5.99 -5.27 -14.02
CA TYR A 89 5.23 -6.20 -13.19
C TYR A 89 6.15 -7.17 -12.44
N ARG A 90 7.22 -7.67 -13.06
CA ARG A 90 8.23 -8.48 -12.36
C ARG A 90 8.93 -7.71 -11.25
N ASP A 91 9.14 -6.40 -11.43
CA ASP A 91 9.70 -5.56 -10.37
C ASP A 91 8.69 -5.31 -9.26
N PHE A 92 7.41 -5.08 -9.59
CA PHE A 92 6.31 -5.03 -8.63
C PHE A 92 6.23 -6.28 -7.75
N LEU A 93 6.42 -7.48 -8.31
CA LEU A 93 6.39 -8.73 -7.54
C LEU A 93 7.49 -8.86 -6.48
N LYS A 94 8.56 -8.07 -6.58
CA LYS A 94 9.67 -8.06 -5.62
C LYS A 94 9.46 -7.10 -4.45
N GLN A 95 8.42 -6.27 -4.51
CA GLN A 95 8.15 -5.23 -3.53
C GLN A 95 7.45 -5.81 -2.28
N TYR A 96 7.50 -5.09 -1.16
CA TYR A 96 6.82 -5.44 0.10
C TYR A 96 5.29 -5.49 -0.07
N SER A 97 4.58 -6.09 0.89
CA SER A 97 3.16 -6.45 0.75
C SER A 97 2.21 -5.27 0.59
N SER A 98 2.49 -4.08 1.12
CA SER A 98 1.69 -2.89 0.84
C SER A 98 2.04 -2.36 -0.55
N ARG A 99 1.31 -2.80 -1.59
CA ARG A 99 1.61 -2.44 -2.99
C ARG A 99 0.40 -2.59 -3.90
N ALA A 100 0.38 -1.88 -5.01
CA ALA A 100 -0.67 -2.02 -6.02
C ALA A 100 -0.14 -1.87 -7.44
N PHE A 101 -0.77 -2.57 -8.39
CA PHE A 101 -0.48 -2.48 -9.81
C PHE A 101 -1.76 -2.18 -10.58
N ALA A 102 -1.74 -1.14 -11.41
CA ALA A 102 -2.86 -0.69 -12.22
C ALA A 102 -2.55 -0.79 -13.71
N VAL A 103 -3.56 -1.10 -14.51
CA VAL A 103 -3.49 -1.22 -15.97
C VAL A 103 -4.68 -0.55 -16.64
N SER A 104 -4.51 -0.21 -17.91
CA SER A 104 -5.56 0.31 -18.79
C SER A 104 -5.58 -0.46 -20.10
N ASN A 105 -6.75 -0.52 -20.75
CA ASN A 105 -6.93 -1.10 -22.08
C ASN A 105 -6.07 -0.43 -23.15
N SER A 106 -5.54 0.79 -22.88
CA SER A 106 -4.62 1.48 -23.78
C SER A 106 -3.19 0.93 -23.73
N GLY A 107 -2.91 -0.02 -22.83
CA GLY A 107 -1.57 -0.54 -22.54
C GLY A 107 -0.79 0.27 -21.50
N ALA A 108 -1.35 1.38 -20.99
CA ALA A 108 -0.75 2.14 -19.90
C ALA A 108 -0.80 1.33 -18.59
N TRP A 109 0.22 1.51 -17.76
CA TRP A 109 0.35 0.83 -16.48
C TRP A 109 1.11 1.69 -15.48
N SER A 110 0.91 1.42 -14.19
CA SER A 110 1.72 1.99 -13.12
C SER A 110 1.62 1.12 -11.87
N TRP A 111 2.56 1.28 -10.97
CA TRP A 111 2.55 0.59 -9.68
C TRP A 111 3.11 1.47 -8.57
N ALA A 112 2.73 1.16 -7.35
CA ALA A 112 3.20 1.83 -6.15
C ALA A 112 3.43 0.82 -5.02
N GLU A 113 4.29 1.18 -4.08
CA GLU A 113 4.60 0.41 -2.89
C GLU A 113 4.66 1.34 -1.67
N GLY A 114 4.01 0.91 -0.60
CA GLY A 114 3.91 1.54 0.72
C GLY A 114 3.19 2.88 0.68
N GLY A 115 3.51 3.73 1.66
CA GLY A 115 2.66 4.87 2.00
C GLY A 115 1.33 4.44 2.61
N ASP A 116 0.38 5.37 2.63
CA ASP A 116 -0.95 5.18 3.22
C ASP A 116 -1.91 4.45 2.24
N ASP A 117 -1.89 4.87 0.97
CA ASP A 117 -2.75 4.33 -0.09
C ASP A 117 -2.00 4.08 -1.42
N PRO A 118 -1.31 2.93 -1.57
CA PRO A 118 -0.63 2.60 -2.82
C PRO A 118 -1.60 2.37 -3.99
N MET A 119 -2.87 2.04 -3.74
CA MET A 119 -3.86 1.81 -4.80
C MET A 119 -4.16 3.11 -5.53
N SER A 120 -4.45 4.18 -4.80
CA SER A 120 -4.70 5.51 -5.38
C SER A 120 -3.48 6.03 -6.15
N VAL A 121 -2.27 5.82 -5.63
CA VAL A 121 -1.03 6.23 -6.31
C VAL A 121 -0.83 5.46 -7.61
N ALA A 122 -1.02 4.14 -7.62
CA ALA A 122 -0.91 3.32 -8.83
C ALA A 122 -1.96 3.71 -9.89
N LEU A 123 -3.22 3.92 -9.48
CA LEU A 123 -4.29 4.36 -10.38
C LEU A 123 -3.99 5.74 -10.99
N ALA A 124 -3.61 6.72 -10.16
CA ALA A 124 -3.27 8.06 -10.63
C ALA A 124 -2.04 8.04 -11.56
N GLY A 125 -1.03 7.21 -11.25
CA GLY A 125 0.13 7.00 -12.09
C GLY A 125 -0.24 6.46 -13.47
N CYS A 126 -1.09 5.43 -13.52
CA CYS A 126 -1.58 4.85 -14.77
C CYS A 126 -2.41 5.87 -15.57
N GLN A 127 -3.31 6.60 -14.89
CA GLN A 127 -4.25 7.50 -15.55
C GLN A 127 -3.56 8.72 -16.18
N ARG A 128 -2.39 9.13 -15.67
CA ARG A 128 -1.59 10.19 -16.33
C ARG A 128 -1.15 9.82 -17.74
N GLU A 129 -0.93 8.53 -17.99
CA GLU A 129 -0.44 8.01 -19.27
C GLU A 129 -1.55 7.40 -20.15
N SER A 130 -2.81 7.44 -19.69
CA SER A 130 -3.95 6.83 -20.40
C SER A 130 -5.12 7.78 -20.55
N HIS A 131 -5.75 7.76 -21.72
CA HIS A 131 -7.07 8.35 -21.94
C HIS A 131 -8.22 7.36 -21.68
N GLN A 132 -7.90 6.09 -21.44
CA GLN A 132 -8.86 5.06 -21.05
C GLN A 132 -8.81 4.84 -19.52
N ALA A 133 -9.88 4.27 -18.96
CA ALA A 133 -9.98 4.06 -17.52
C ALA A 133 -8.93 3.07 -17.03
N CYS A 134 -8.14 3.47 -16.04
CA CYS A 134 -7.25 2.57 -15.33
C CYS A 134 -8.01 1.78 -14.25
N ARG A 135 -7.67 0.50 -14.11
CA ARG A 135 -8.22 -0.42 -13.10
C ARG A 135 -7.09 -1.16 -12.39
N LEU A 136 -7.31 -1.51 -11.12
CA LEU A 136 -6.36 -2.32 -10.36
C LEU A 136 -6.34 -3.74 -10.91
N TYR A 137 -5.14 -4.24 -11.21
CA TYR A 137 -4.92 -5.64 -11.55
C TYR A 137 -4.53 -6.45 -10.32
N ALA A 138 -3.61 -5.93 -9.50
CA ALA A 138 -3.16 -6.58 -8.29
C ALA A 138 -3.09 -5.59 -7.12
N VAL A 139 -3.50 -6.06 -5.94
CA VAL A 139 -3.36 -5.35 -4.67
C VAL A 139 -2.73 -6.30 -3.66
N ASP A 140 -1.69 -5.82 -3.02
CA ASP A 140 -0.85 -6.57 -2.10
C ASP A 140 -0.36 -7.91 -2.70
N ASN A 141 -0.91 -9.02 -2.22
CA ASN A 141 -0.56 -10.37 -2.64
C ASN A 141 -1.67 -11.06 -3.46
N ALA A 142 -2.65 -10.31 -3.98
CA ALA A 142 -3.78 -10.87 -4.71
C ALA A 142 -4.01 -10.17 -6.06
N VAL A 143 -4.42 -10.95 -7.06
CA VAL A 143 -4.99 -10.43 -8.30
C VAL A 143 -6.45 -10.08 -8.04
N VAL A 144 -6.86 -8.86 -8.36
CA VAL A 144 -8.23 -8.33 -8.12
C VAL A 144 -8.97 -8.04 -9.44
N TRP A 145 -8.40 -8.49 -10.55
CA TRP A 145 -8.90 -8.25 -11.89
C TRP A 145 -10.16 -9.07 -12.20
N HIS A 146 -11.15 -8.45 -12.83
CA HIS A 146 -12.32 -9.14 -13.36
C HIS A 146 -12.47 -8.79 -14.84
N ASP A 147 -12.60 -9.80 -15.70
CA ASP A 147 -12.95 -9.57 -17.09
C ASP A 147 -14.40 -9.10 -17.19
N ASP A 148 -14.66 -8.17 -18.11
CA ASP A 148 -16.01 -7.67 -18.39
C ASP A 148 -16.97 -8.79 -18.84
N SER A 149 -16.46 -9.96 -19.26
CA SER A 149 -17.24 -11.16 -19.61
C SER A 149 -17.89 -11.86 -18.41
N THR A 150 -17.34 -11.69 -17.20
CA THR A 150 -17.87 -12.34 -15.98
C THR A 150 -19.07 -11.61 -15.40
N GLN A 151 -19.36 -10.38 -15.85
CA GLN A 151 -20.47 -9.57 -15.33
C GLN A 151 -21.83 -9.94 -15.95
N THR A 152 -21.86 -10.73 -17.03
CA THR A 152 -23.10 -11.13 -17.72
C THR A 152 -23.75 -12.38 -17.13
N ALA A 153 -23.09 -13.10 -16.22
CA ALA A 153 -23.62 -14.35 -15.64
C ALA A 153 -24.55 -14.16 -14.42
N SER A 154 -24.80 -12.93 -13.99
CA SER A 154 -25.71 -12.62 -12.88
C SER A 154 -26.74 -11.56 -13.27
N ARG A 155 -27.71 -11.94 -14.10
CA ARG A 155 -29.00 -11.26 -14.22
C ARG A 155 -30.12 -12.27 -14.40
#